data_AF-A0A7X7J232-F1
#
_entry.id   AF-A0A7X7J232-F1
#
_cell.length_a   1.000
_cell.length_b   1.000
_cell.length_c   1.000
_cell.angle_alpha   90.00
_cell.angle_beta   90.00
_cell.angle_gamma   90.00
#
_symmetry.space_group_name_H-M   'P 1'
#
loop_
_entity.id
_entity.type
_entity.pdbx_description
1 polymer ?
#
loop_
_entity_poly.entity_id
_entity_poly.type
_entity_poly.pdbx_seq_one_letter_code
_entity_poly.pdbx_strand_id
1 'polypeptide(L)'
;SRRVLFDTGQGGVLLHNAFRLSVPLREVDAVVLSHGHYDHTGGLADALKTTRPVPVYAHPAALEPKFMVDSGHKSRDIGIPFPSKRAVREHAERLVETREPTSVAPGLFVTGYVPRVTDFETTGGDFFLDSDGHRPDPLEDDQSVFFDSVAGTVVLLGCTHAGVVNTLYHIRRLTKERPIHAVFGGMHLLSASQERVGRTIGELRDLGIQRLGPAHCTGIAAIAALWNALPGQCVSCHAGARFEFQCD
;
A
#
# COMPACT_ATOMS: atom_id res chain seq x y z
N SER A 1 -0.22 23.75 -0.50
CA SER A 1 0.22 22.35 -0.38
C SER A 1 -1.00 21.46 -0.39
N ARG A 2 -0.90 20.25 -0.94
CA ARG A 2 -1.95 19.21 -0.86
C ARG A 2 -1.52 18.14 0.14
N ARG A 3 -2.45 17.63 0.93
CA ARG A 3 -2.19 16.60 1.95
C ARG A 3 -3.02 15.36 1.66
N VAL A 4 -2.34 14.24 1.45
CA VAL A 4 -2.99 12.97 1.14
C VAL A 4 -2.70 11.98 2.26
N LEU A 5 -3.75 11.34 2.76
CA LEU A 5 -3.64 10.23 3.70
C LEU A 5 -3.69 8.92 2.92
N PHE A 6 -2.63 8.13 2.97
CA PHE A 6 -2.56 6.82 2.34
C PHE A 6 -2.71 5.72 3.40
N ASP A 7 -3.77 4.93 3.28
CA ASP A 7 -4.27 3.97 4.28
C ASP A 7 -4.56 4.59 5.65
N THR A 8 -5.13 3.76 6.53
CA THR A 8 -5.67 4.20 7.83
C THR A 8 -5.38 3.23 8.98
N GLY A 9 -4.62 2.17 8.70
CA GLY A 9 -4.26 1.15 9.70
C GLY A 9 -5.46 0.30 10.14
N GLN A 10 -5.22 -0.57 11.11
CA GLN A 10 -6.24 -1.46 11.71
C GLN A 10 -7.28 -0.72 12.58
N GLY A 11 -7.03 0.55 12.91
CA GLY A 11 -7.85 1.35 13.83
C GLY A 11 -7.15 1.65 15.16
N GLY A 12 -7.69 2.60 15.93
CA GLY A 12 -7.22 2.97 17.28
C GLY A 12 -5.90 3.75 17.37
N VAL A 13 -5.00 3.63 16.39
CA VAL A 13 -3.64 4.21 16.46
C VAL A 13 -3.48 5.49 15.64
N LEU A 14 -4.17 5.60 14.49
CA LEU A 14 -4.02 6.73 13.56
C LEU A 14 -4.25 8.09 14.23
N LEU A 15 -5.41 8.26 14.88
CA LEU A 15 -5.76 9.54 15.53
C LEU A 15 -4.80 9.89 16.66
N HIS A 16 -4.41 8.90 17.48
CA HIS A 16 -3.45 9.10 18.56
C HIS A 16 -2.10 9.59 18.03
N ASN A 17 -1.55 8.90 17.03
CA ASN A 17 -0.26 9.26 16.45
C ASN A 17 -0.31 10.62 15.75
N ALA A 18 -1.37 10.90 14.98
CA ALA A 18 -1.55 12.19 14.32
C ALA A 18 -1.58 13.34 15.34
N PHE A 19 -2.30 13.17 16.46
CA PHE A 19 -2.30 14.12 17.55
C PHE A 19 -0.90 14.31 18.16
N ARG A 20 -0.21 13.21 18.52
CA ARG A 20 1.12 13.25 19.14
C ARG A 20 2.20 13.88 18.24
N LEU A 21 2.07 13.69 16.93
CA LEU A 21 3.00 14.22 15.93
C LEU A 21 2.58 15.58 15.38
N SER A 22 1.50 16.17 15.90
CA SER A 22 0.95 17.45 15.42
C SER A 22 0.66 17.45 13.92
N VAL A 23 0.16 16.32 13.40
CA VAL A 23 -0.31 16.15 12.01
C VAL A 23 -1.83 16.38 12.00
N PRO A 24 -2.33 17.53 11.49
CA PRO A 24 -3.73 17.86 11.61
C PRO A 24 -4.55 17.16 10.50
N LEU A 25 -5.18 16.03 10.83
CA LEU A 25 -5.98 15.25 9.87
C LEU A 25 -7.13 16.05 9.24
N ARG A 26 -7.67 17.07 9.93
CA ARG A 26 -8.68 18.00 9.37
C ARG A 26 -8.22 18.75 8.12
N GLU A 27 -6.90 18.80 7.86
CA GLU A 27 -6.28 19.49 6.73
C GLU A 27 -5.92 18.51 5.60
N VAL A 28 -6.26 17.23 5.72
CA VAL A 28 -6.19 16.27 4.62
C VAL A 28 -7.15 16.70 3.50
N ASP A 29 -6.70 16.59 2.26
CA ASP A 29 -7.42 16.94 1.04
C ASP A 29 -7.96 15.71 0.29
N ALA A 30 -7.37 14.52 0.53
CA ALA A 30 -7.77 13.26 -0.08
C ALA A 30 -7.33 12.07 0.79
N VAL A 31 -8.09 10.98 0.74
CA VAL A 31 -7.72 9.69 1.31
C VAL A 31 -7.53 8.69 0.17
N VAL A 32 -6.50 7.85 0.25
CA VAL A 32 -6.23 6.77 -0.71
C VAL A 32 -6.20 5.45 0.05
N LEU A 33 -6.88 4.42 -0.46
CA LEU A 33 -6.80 3.06 0.05
C LEU A 33 -5.92 2.23 -0.88
N SER A 34 -4.91 1.56 -0.33
CA SER A 34 -4.05 0.65 -1.10
C SER A 34 -4.80 -0.61 -1.51
N HIS A 35 -5.66 -1.14 -0.65
CA HIS A 35 -6.52 -2.31 -0.88
C HIS A 35 -7.54 -2.45 0.27
N GLY A 36 -8.46 -3.40 0.14
CA GLY A 36 -9.62 -3.57 1.02
C GLY A 36 -9.38 -4.33 2.33
N HIS A 37 -8.13 -4.61 2.74
CA HIS A 37 -7.90 -5.34 4.00
C HIS A 37 -8.11 -4.47 5.25
N TYR A 38 -8.54 -5.11 6.33
CA TYR A 38 -8.93 -4.46 7.58
C TYR A 38 -7.78 -3.70 8.26
N ASP A 39 -6.55 -4.16 8.11
CA ASP A 39 -5.35 -3.56 8.67
C ASP A 39 -4.87 -2.33 7.90
N HIS A 40 -5.50 -2.01 6.77
CA HIS A 40 -5.30 -0.77 5.99
C HIS A 40 -6.51 0.16 6.05
N THR A 41 -7.70 -0.38 6.31
CA THR A 41 -8.98 0.35 6.21
C THR A 41 -9.73 0.48 7.55
N GLY A 42 -9.21 -0.10 8.63
CA GLY A 42 -9.86 -0.13 9.93
C GLY A 42 -9.97 1.24 10.60
N GLY A 43 -9.04 2.16 10.35
CA GLY A 43 -9.12 3.54 10.83
C GLY A 43 -9.96 4.50 9.96
N LEU A 44 -10.49 4.04 8.83
CA LEU A 44 -11.11 4.91 7.82
C LEU A 44 -12.34 5.67 8.33
N ALA A 45 -13.21 5.00 9.10
CA ALA A 45 -14.37 5.67 9.69
C ALA A 45 -13.98 6.83 10.61
N ASP A 46 -12.91 6.67 11.39
CA ASP A 46 -12.42 7.69 12.32
C ASP A 46 -11.68 8.82 11.60
N ALA A 47 -10.94 8.48 10.53
CA ALA A 47 -10.31 9.45 9.66
C ALA A 47 -11.36 10.35 9.00
N LEU A 48 -12.38 9.77 8.34
CA LEU A 48 -13.40 10.52 7.61
C LEU A 48 -14.27 11.41 8.51
N LYS A 49 -14.48 11.03 9.78
CA LYS A 49 -15.14 11.90 10.78
C LYS A 49 -14.30 13.13 11.15
N THR A 50 -12.99 13.06 10.99
CA THR A 50 -12.04 14.10 11.41
C THR A 50 -11.64 15.01 10.24
N THR A 51 -11.59 14.47 9.03
CA THR A 51 -11.30 15.24 7.81
C THR A 51 -12.46 16.16 7.46
N ARG A 52 -12.21 17.13 6.57
CA ARG A 52 -13.30 17.74 5.80
C ARG A 52 -13.88 16.70 4.83
N PRO A 53 -15.04 16.97 4.17
CA PRO A 53 -15.52 16.13 3.08
C PRO A 53 -14.49 16.10 1.94
N VAL A 54 -13.77 15.00 1.81
CA VAL A 54 -12.66 14.80 0.85
C VAL A 54 -12.94 13.61 -0.06
N PRO A 55 -12.37 13.57 -1.27
CA PRO A 55 -12.39 12.38 -2.11
C PRO A 55 -11.66 11.21 -1.44
N VAL A 56 -12.23 10.02 -1.62
CA VAL A 56 -11.63 8.73 -1.25
C VAL A 56 -11.28 8.01 -2.54
N TYR A 57 -10.01 7.73 -2.77
CA TYR A 57 -9.51 7.01 -3.94
C TYR A 57 -9.34 5.53 -3.57
N ALA A 58 -10.01 4.65 -4.30
CA ALA A 58 -9.90 3.21 -4.08
C ALA A 58 -10.21 2.45 -5.37
N HIS A 59 -9.56 1.31 -5.55
CA HIS A 59 -9.96 0.39 -6.59
C HIS A 59 -11.33 -0.21 -6.19
N PRO A 60 -12.30 -0.34 -7.12
CA PRO A 60 -13.62 -0.86 -6.79
C PRO A 60 -13.61 -2.23 -6.08
N ALA A 61 -12.68 -3.12 -6.48
CA ALA A 61 -12.49 -4.43 -5.85
C ALA A 61 -12.07 -4.36 -4.36
N ALA A 62 -11.63 -3.20 -3.86
CA ALA A 62 -11.36 -3.00 -2.43
C ALA A 62 -12.64 -3.07 -1.58
N LEU A 63 -13.81 -2.81 -2.19
CA LEU A 63 -15.10 -2.82 -1.50
C LEU A 63 -15.76 -4.20 -1.50
N GLU A 64 -15.19 -5.16 -2.21
CA GLU A 64 -15.66 -6.55 -2.22
C GLU A 64 -15.39 -7.23 -0.87
N PRO A 65 -16.14 -8.29 -0.52
CA PRO A 65 -15.79 -9.12 0.62
C PRO A 65 -14.39 -9.70 0.47
N LYS A 66 -13.63 -9.78 1.57
CA LYS A 66 -12.29 -10.38 1.59
C LYS A 66 -12.18 -11.33 2.76
N PHE A 67 -11.75 -12.55 2.48
CA PHE A 67 -11.62 -13.62 3.45
C PHE A 67 -10.23 -14.25 3.34
N MET A 68 -9.74 -14.73 4.47
CA MET A 68 -8.65 -15.70 4.53
C MET A 68 -9.24 -17.02 5.01
N VAL A 69 -8.98 -18.11 4.29
CA VAL A 69 -9.41 -19.46 4.65
C VAL A 69 -8.16 -20.30 4.85
N ASP A 70 -7.98 -20.85 6.05
CA ASP A 70 -6.84 -21.71 6.34
C ASP A 70 -7.05 -23.16 5.88
N SER A 71 -5.99 -23.98 5.97
CA SER A 71 -6.04 -25.40 5.58
C SER A 71 -7.02 -26.24 6.42
N GLY A 72 -7.50 -25.73 7.55
CA GLY A 72 -8.54 -26.32 8.38
C GLY A 72 -9.96 -25.88 8.00
N HIS A 73 -10.12 -25.15 6.87
CA HIS A 73 -11.39 -24.53 6.42
C HIS A 73 -11.95 -23.51 7.42
N LYS A 74 -11.10 -22.94 8.29
CA LYS A 74 -11.52 -21.85 9.16
C LYS A 74 -11.42 -20.54 8.39
N SER A 75 -12.57 -19.91 8.21
CA SER A 75 -12.70 -18.63 7.55
C SER A 75 -12.55 -17.45 8.50
N ARG A 76 -11.91 -16.38 8.03
CA ARG A 76 -11.82 -15.09 8.71
C ARG A 76 -12.12 -13.98 7.71
N ASP A 77 -13.11 -13.13 8.03
CA ASP A 77 -13.32 -11.86 7.33
C ASP A 77 -12.12 -10.94 7.62
N ILE A 78 -11.43 -10.56 6.55
CA ILE A 78 -10.27 -9.66 6.57
C ILE A 78 -10.54 -8.40 5.74
N GLY A 79 -11.77 -8.19 5.27
CA GLY A 79 -12.13 -7.04 4.46
C GLY A 79 -12.34 -5.78 5.30
N ILE A 80 -12.84 -4.72 4.65
CA ILE A 80 -13.12 -3.45 5.30
C ILE A 80 -14.08 -3.66 6.50
N PRO A 81 -13.74 -3.20 7.72
CA PRO A 81 -14.61 -3.34 8.88
C PRO A 81 -15.94 -2.61 8.71
N PHE A 82 -17.00 -3.10 9.37
CA PHE A 82 -18.36 -2.55 9.21
C PHE A 82 -18.46 -1.01 9.39
N PRO A 83 -17.84 -0.37 10.42
CA PRO A 83 -17.86 1.08 10.54
C PRO A 83 -17.25 1.80 9.33
N SER A 84 -16.14 1.28 8.79
CA SER A 84 -15.46 1.84 7.61
C SER A 84 -16.26 1.57 6.33
N LYS A 85 -16.88 0.39 6.17
CA LYS A 85 -17.80 0.10 5.05
C LYS A 85 -18.97 1.08 5.03
N ARG A 86 -19.55 1.37 6.20
CA ARG A 86 -20.62 2.38 6.35
C ARG A 86 -20.10 3.76 5.96
N ALA A 87 -18.94 4.18 6.46
CA ALA A 87 -18.36 5.48 6.15
C ALA A 87 -18.12 5.67 4.65
N VAL A 88 -17.62 4.64 3.94
CA VAL A 88 -17.46 4.68 2.48
C VAL A 88 -18.80 4.85 1.76
N ARG A 89 -19.84 4.12 2.19
CA ARG A 89 -21.20 4.25 1.60
C ARG A 89 -21.78 5.65 1.82
N GLU A 90 -21.56 6.23 2.99
CA GLU A 90 -21.98 7.59 3.32
C GLU A 90 -21.21 8.67 2.53
N HIS A 91 -20.04 8.32 1.98
CA HIS A 91 -19.18 9.17 1.14
C HIS A 91 -19.19 8.73 -0.34
N ALA A 92 -20.18 7.96 -0.78
CA ALA A 92 -20.17 7.36 -2.11
C ALA A 92 -20.08 8.39 -3.24
N GLU A 93 -20.60 9.61 -3.05
CA GLU A 93 -20.51 10.71 -4.02
C GLU A 93 -19.10 11.30 -4.17
N ARG A 94 -18.18 10.92 -3.27
CA ARG A 94 -16.77 11.34 -3.23
C ARG A 94 -15.81 10.18 -3.47
N LEU A 95 -16.33 8.98 -3.73
CA LEU A 95 -15.51 7.84 -4.11
C LEU A 95 -14.99 8.05 -5.53
N VAL A 96 -13.68 8.04 -5.69
CA VAL A 96 -12.99 8.06 -6.98
C VAL A 96 -12.42 6.68 -7.24
N GLU A 97 -12.93 6.02 -8.27
CA GLU A 97 -12.50 4.67 -8.62
C GLU A 97 -11.12 4.69 -9.30
N THR A 98 -10.20 3.83 -8.85
CA THR A 98 -8.82 3.79 -9.35
C THR A 98 -8.49 2.46 -10.03
N ARG A 99 -9.22 2.12 -11.10
CA ARG A 99 -8.90 0.93 -11.94
C ARG A 99 -7.59 1.09 -12.70
N GLU A 100 -7.29 2.31 -13.09
CA GLU A 100 -6.13 2.71 -13.88
C GLU A 100 -5.29 3.75 -13.12
N PRO A 101 -4.09 4.10 -13.62
CA PRO A 101 -3.29 5.15 -13.02
C PRO A 101 -4.08 6.47 -12.91
N THR A 102 -4.21 6.98 -11.69
CA THR A 102 -5.08 8.12 -11.39
C THR A 102 -4.31 9.19 -10.62
N SER A 103 -4.42 10.44 -11.06
CA SER A 103 -3.88 11.60 -10.34
C SER A 103 -4.72 11.88 -9.09
N VAL A 104 -4.09 11.85 -7.91
CA VAL A 104 -4.73 12.18 -6.62
C VAL A 104 -4.53 13.66 -6.27
N ALA A 105 -3.38 14.20 -6.64
CA ALA A 105 -3.02 15.61 -6.53
C ALA A 105 -1.99 15.94 -7.64
N PRO A 106 -1.73 17.23 -7.95
CA PRO A 106 -0.69 17.58 -8.92
C PRO A 106 0.65 16.91 -8.58
N GLY A 107 1.15 16.07 -9.49
CA GLY A 107 2.41 15.33 -9.33
C GLY A 107 2.35 14.07 -8.46
N LEU A 108 1.17 13.70 -7.93
CA LEU A 108 0.97 12.53 -7.05
C LEU A 108 -0.10 11.60 -7.64
N PHE A 109 0.28 10.34 -7.83
CA PHE A 109 -0.52 9.36 -8.54
C PHE A 109 -0.69 8.09 -7.72
N VAL A 110 -1.75 7.34 -8.02
CA VAL A 110 -1.86 5.92 -7.67
C VAL A 110 -1.71 5.07 -8.92
N THR A 111 -1.23 3.84 -8.76
CA THR A 111 -0.98 2.92 -9.87
C THR A 111 -2.25 2.38 -10.55
N GLY A 112 -3.36 2.35 -9.81
CA GLY A 112 -4.48 1.47 -10.14
C GLY A 112 -4.05 0.00 -10.15
N TYR A 113 -4.67 -0.81 -11.00
CA TYR A 113 -4.32 -2.22 -11.18
C TYR A 113 -2.84 -2.38 -11.56
N VAL A 114 -2.15 -3.30 -10.88
CA VAL A 114 -0.75 -3.65 -11.13
C VAL A 114 -0.67 -4.97 -11.91
N PRO A 115 -0.14 -4.97 -13.15
CA PRO A 115 0.06 -6.19 -13.92
C PRO A 115 1.07 -7.14 -13.28
N ARG A 116 0.73 -8.44 -13.21
CA ARG A 116 1.62 -9.50 -12.73
C ARG A 116 2.49 -10.01 -13.88
N VAL A 117 3.75 -9.56 -13.92
CA VAL A 117 4.68 -9.82 -15.03
C VAL A 117 5.88 -10.67 -14.62
N THR A 118 6.09 -10.87 -13.32
CA THR A 118 7.10 -11.78 -12.77
C THR A 118 6.52 -13.17 -12.57
N ASP A 119 7.39 -14.18 -12.63
CA ASP A 119 7.08 -15.60 -12.43
C ASP A 119 7.22 -16.06 -10.96
N PHE A 120 7.69 -15.19 -10.06
CA PHE A 120 7.97 -15.54 -8.65
C PHE A 120 7.13 -14.77 -7.63
N GLU A 121 6.48 -13.68 -8.03
CA GLU A 121 5.61 -12.97 -7.11
C GLU A 121 4.21 -13.57 -7.11
N THR A 122 3.63 -13.61 -5.92
CA THR A 122 2.32 -14.21 -5.64
C THR A 122 1.56 -13.27 -4.70
N THR A 123 0.24 -13.46 -4.60
CA THR A 123 -0.62 -12.77 -3.61
C THR A 123 -0.13 -12.91 -2.18
N GLY A 124 0.65 -13.97 -1.89
CA GLY A 124 1.29 -14.19 -0.59
C GLY A 124 0.38 -14.84 0.44
N GLY A 125 -0.76 -15.38 0.02
CA GLY A 125 -1.68 -16.11 0.90
C GLY A 125 -2.93 -16.62 0.17
N ASP A 126 -3.69 -17.45 0.89
CA ASP A 126 -4.97 -18.01 0.44
C ASP A 126 -6.10 -17.02 0.75
N PHE A 127 -6.30 -16.08 -0.17
CA PHE A 127 -7.31 -15.02 -0.09
C PHE A 127 -8.52 -15.32 -0.98
N PHE A 128 -9.71 -14.99 -0.51
CA PHE A 128 -10.98 -15.34 -1.15
C PHE A 128 -12.01 -14.23 -1.07
N LEU A 129 -12.92 -14.21 -2.04
CA LEU A 129 -14.09 -13.31 -2.10
C LEU A 129 -15.33 -13.89 -1.41
N ASP A 130 -15.24 -15.11 -0.89
CA ASP A 130 -16.28 -15.78 -0.10
C ASP A 130 -15.70 -16.50 1.11
N SER A 131 -16.56 -16.78 2.09
CA SER A 131 -16.16 -17.42 3.35
C SER A 131 -15.80 -18.89 3.21
N ASP A 132 -16.24 -19.55 2.14
CA ASP A 132 -16.14 -21.00 1.98
C ASP A 132 -14.87 -21.41 1.21
N GLY A 133 -14.13 -20.43 0.69
CA GLY A 133 -12.84 -20.65 0.02
C GLY A 133 -12.97 -21.04 -1.46
N HIS A 134 -14.10 -20.75 -2.10
CA HIS A 134 -14.35 -21.22 -3.48
C HIS A 134 -13.99 -20.21 -4.56
N ARG A 135 -13.99 -18.90 -4.24
CA ARG A 135 -13.66 -17.82 -5.17
C ARG A 135 -12.37 -17.16 -4.71
N PRO A 136 -11.21 -17.52 -5.27
CA PRO A 136 -9.95 -16.84 -4.98
C PRO A 136 -10.06 -15.33 -5.22
N ASP A 137 -9.49 -14.53 -4.31
CA ASP A 137 -9.34 -13.09 -4.48
C ASP A 137 -8.05 -12.82 -5.25
N PRO A 138 -8.12 -12.35 -6.52
CA PRO A 138 -6.93 -11.99 -7.28
C PRO A 138 -6.25 -10.71 -6.74
N LEU A 139 -6.85 -10.00 -5.78
CA LEU A 139 -6.35 -8.74 -5.23
C LEU A 139 -5.99 -7.73 -6.32
N GLU A 140 -6.94 -7.52 -7.24
CA GLU A 140 -6.84 -6.48 -8.27
C GLU A 140 -6.84 -5.07 -7.68
N ASP A 141 -7.30 -4.93 -6.44
CA ASP A 141 -7.35 -3.66 -5.75
C ASP A 141 -6.02 -3.15 -5.21
N ASP A 142 -5.01 -4.00 -5.12
CA ASP A 142 -3.68 -3.66 -4.64
C ASP A 142 -3.03 -2.58 -5.52
N GLN A 143 -2.86 -1.40 -4.93
CA GLN A 143 -2.26 -0.25 -5.58
C GLN A 143 -1.28 0.48 -4.67
N SER A 144 -0.37 1.22 -5.28
CA SER A 144 0.64 2.03 -4.59
C SER A 144 0.54 3.49 -5.00
N VAL A 145 1.04 4.37 -4.15
CA VAL A 145 1.18 5.80 -4.44
C VAL A 145 2.59 6.07 -4.95
N PHE A 146 2.73 6.94 -5.95
CA PHE A 146 4.02 7.39 -6.43
C PHE A 146 4.01 8.86 -6.83
N PHE A 147 5.16 9.49 -6.75
CA PHE A 147 5.41 10.86 -7.21
C PHE A 147 6.87 11.02 -7.65
N ASP A 148 7.13 12.00 -8.48
CA ASP A 148 8.49 12.30 -8.92
C ASP A 148 9.17 13.33 -8.02
N SER A 149 10.41 13.04 -7.64
CA SER A 149 11.34 13.97 -7.03
C SER A 149 12.47 14.30 -8.00
N VAL A 150 13.26 15.32 -7.70
CA VAL A 150 14.46 15.69 -8.47
C VAL A 150 15.44 14.51 -8.66
N ALA A 151 15.50 13.60 -7.68
CA ALA A 151 16.41 12.46 -7.66
C ALA A 151 15.84 11.20 -8.35
N GLY A 152 14.55 11.20 -8.71
CA GLY A 152 13.85 10.05 -9.28
C GLY A 152 12.48 9.83 -8.65
N THR A 153 11.79 8.77 -9.07
CA THR A 153 10.45 8.43 -8.58
C THR A 153 10.51 7.92 -7.14
N VAL A 154 9.61 8.40 -6.29
CA VAL A 154 9.40 7.94 -4.92
C VAL A 154 8.11 7.13 -4.88
N VAL A 155 8.17 5.96 -4.26
CA VAL A 155 7.06 5.00 -4.17
C VAL A 155 6.68 4.76 -2.72
N LEU A 156 5.39 4.86 -2.42
CA LEU A 156 4.77 4.46 -1.16
C LEU A 156 3.89 3.23 -1.42
N LEU A 157 4.27 2.12 -0.83
CA LEU A 157 3.63 0.81 -0.94
C LEU A 157 2.56 0.64 0.15
N GLY A 158 1.46 -0.02 -0.21
CA GLY A 158 0.53 -0.61 0.75
C GLY A 158 1.08 -1.94 1.29
N CYS A 159 0.46 -3.05 0.86
CA CYS A 159 0.97 -4.41 1.11
C CYS A 159 1.71 -5.00 -0.09
N THR A 160 1.42 -4.61 -1.33
CA THR A 160 1.97 -5.20 -2.57
C THR A 160 1.61 -6.68 -2.76
N HIS A 161 0.32 -7.01 -2.64
CA HIS A 161 -0.19 -8.33 -3.02
C HIS A 161 -0.02 -8.65 -4.51
N ALA A 162 0.08 -7.65 -5.38
CA ALA A 162 0.51 -7.84 -6.77
C ALA A 162 2.02 -8.15 -6.89
N GLY A 163 2.79 -7.95 -5.83
CA GLY A 163 4.24 -8.08 -5.80
C GLY A 163 4.95 -6.73 -5.91
N VAL A 164 5.97 -6.52 -5.08
CA VAL A 164 6.75 -5.28 -5.08
C VAL A 164 7.48 -5.08 -6.40
N VAL A 165 8.03 -6.13 -7.01
CA VAL A 165 8.76 -6.00 -8.28
C VAL A 165 7.81 -5.69 -9.44
N ASN A 166 6.66 -6.37 -9.52
CA ASN A 166 5.58 -6.06 -10.44
C ASN A 166 5.13 -4.59 -10.31
N THR A 167 4.97 -4.11 -9.07
CA THR A 167 4.60 -2.73 -8.76
C THR A 167 5.65 -1.75 -9.27
N LEU A 168 6.93 -1.98 -8.98
CA LEU A 168 8.02 -1.10 -9.40
C LEU A 168 8.21 -1.10 -10.92
N TYR A 169 8.09 -2.25 -11.58
CA TYR A 169 8.11 -2.34 -13.04
C TYR A 169 6.93 -1.58 -13.69
N HIS A 170 5.73 -1.71 -13.13
CA HIS A 170 4.57 -0.95 -13.58
C HIS A 170 4.81 0.55 -13.46
N ILE A 171 5.29 1.01 -12.30
CA ILE A 171 5.61 2.42 -12.07
C ILE A 171 6.68 2.92 -13.04
N ARG A 172 7.75 2.16 -13.30
CA ARG A 172 8.76 2.54 -14.31
C ARG A 172 8.14 2.75 -15.69
N ARG A 173 7.22 1.88 -16.13
CA ARG A 173 6.53 2.07 -17.41
C ARG A 173 5.70 3.34 -17.41
N LEU A 174 4.96 3.62 -16.33
CA LEU A 174 4.15 4.83 -16.17
C LEU A 174 5.00 6.10 -16.17
N THR A 175 6.23 6.04 -15.63
CA THR A 175 7.15 7.18 -15.54
C THR A 175 8.19 7.20 -16.67
N LYS A 176 7.94 6.48 -17.78
CA LYS A 176 8.84 6.43 -18.95
C LYS A 176 10.27 6.03 -18.58
N GLU A 177 10.37 4.97 -17.80
CA GLU A 177 11.60 4.35 -17.32
C GLU A 177 12.45 5.22 -16.38
N ARG A 178 11.87 6.29 -15.79
CA ARG A 178 12.54 7.13 -14.80
C ARG A 178 13.10 6.26 -13.66
N PRO A 179 14.32 6.54 -13.16
CA PRO A 179 14.89 5.80 -12.04
C PRO A 179 14.00 5.91 -10.79
N ILE A 180 13.86 4.80 -10.08
CA ILE A 180 13.19 4.79 -8.77
C ILE A 180 14.23 5.17 -7.71
N HIS A 181 14.02 6.31 -7.07
CA HIS A 181 14.89 6.82 -6.03
C HIS A 181 14.65 6.12 -4.69
N ALA A 182 13.39 6.01 -4.30
CA ALA A 182 13.03 5.56 -2.96
C ALA A 182 11.74 4.74 -2.94
N VAL A 183 11.68 3.76 -2.05
CA VAL A 183 10.55 2.84 -1.88
C VAL A 183 10.29 2.62 -0.39
N PHE A 184 9.07 2.88 0.08
CA PHE A 184 8.66 2.73 1.48
C PHE A 184 7.37 1.94 1.60
N GLY A 185 7.22 1.13 2.64
CA GLY A 185 5.95 0.44 2.95
C GLY A 185 6.09 -1.09 2.98
N GLY A 186 4.96 -1.78 2.85
CA GLY A 186 4.88 -3.24 2.95
C GLY A 186 5.20 -3.94 1.63
N MET A 187 6.00 -5.01 1.70
CA MET A 187 6.37 -5.85 0.54
C MET A 187 5.75 -7.26 0.58
N HIS A 188 4.93 -7.55 1.59
CA HIS A 188 4.28 -8.84 1.86
C HIS A 188 5.25 -10.05 1.87
N LEU A 189 6.42 -9.88 2.48
CA LEU A 189 7.49 -10.90 2.54
C LEU A 189 7.52 -11.71 3.84
N LEU A 190 6.64 -11.45 4.81
CA LEU A 190 6.64 -12.11 6.12
C LEU A 190 6.60 -13.65 6.03
N SER A 191 5.82 -14.17 5.09
CA SER A 191 5.64 -15.61 4.84
C SER A 191 6.21 -16.05 3.49
N ALA A 192 7.02 -15.20 2.85
CA ALA A 192 7.62 -15.53 1.56
C ALA A 192 8.72 -16.59 1.70
N SER A 193 8.89 -17.41 0.65
CA SER A 193 10.01 -18.34 0.56
C SER A 193 11.35 -17.57 0.48
N GLN A 194 12.43 -18.23 0.90
CA GLN A 194 13.78 -17.65 0.78
C GLN A 194 14.15 -17.36 -0.68
N GLU A 195 13.67 -18.18 -1.63
CA GLU A 195 13.81 -17.93 -3.05
C GLU A 195 13.15 -16.61 -3.47
N ARG A 196 11.87 -16.40 -3.10
CA ARG A 196 11.15 -15.16 -3.40
C ARG A 196 11.86 -13.95 -2.80
N VAL A 197 12.29 -14.03 -1.53
CA VAL A 197 13.05 -12.95 -0.89
C VAL A 197 14.35 -12.66 -1.63
N GLY A 198 15.11 -13.70 -2.01
CA GLY A 198 16.36 -13.57 -2.75
C GLY A 198 16.17 -12.93 -4.13
N ARG A 199 15.13 -13.33 -4.86
CA ARG A 199 14.77 -12.72 -6.16
C ARG A 199 14.36 -11.26 -5.99
N THR A 200 13.50 -10.95 -5.02
CA THR A 200 13.14 -9.55 -4.70
C THR A 200 14.37 -8.70 -4.39
N ILE A 201 15.32 -9.21 -3.59
CA ILE A 201 16.58 -8.50 -3.30
C ILE A 201 17.40 -8.24 -4.57
N GLY A 202 17.51 -9.24 -5.46
CA GLY A 202 18.20 -9.09 -6.75
C GLY A 202 17.59 -7.98 -7.59
N GLU A 203 16.27 -7.99 -7.74
CA GLU A 203 15.54 -6.99 -8.51
C GLU A 203 15.66 -5.58 -7.92
N LEU A 204 15.56 -5.43 -6.59
CA LEU A 204 15.75 -4.14 -5.93
C LEU A 204 17.17 -3.60 -6.13
N ARG A 205 18.18 -4.48 -6.19
CA ARG A 205 19.56 -4.10 -6.50
C ARG A 205 19.70 -3.64 -7.94
N ASP A 206 19.15 -4.38 -8.88
CA ASP A 206 19.25 -4.11 -10.31
C ASP A 206 18.47 -2.84 -10.72
N LEU A 207 17.37 -2.55 -10.02
CA LEU A 207 16.63 -1.29 -10.12
C LEU A 207 17.38 -0.10 -9.51
N GLY A 208 18.47 -0.33 -8.77
CA GLY A 208 19.33 0.72 -8.21
C GLY A 208 18.64 1.56 -7.14
N ILE A 209 17.76 0.97 -6.34
CA ILE A 209 17.01 1.69 -5.30
C ILE A 209 17.97 2.28 -4.27
N GLN A 210 17.91 3.60 -4.06
CA GLN A 210 18.87 4.28 -3.17
C GLN A 210 18.35 4.38 -1.74
N ARG A 211 17.04 4.43 -1.55
CA ARG A 211 16.41 4.52 -0.22
C ARG A 211 15.26 3.54 -0.07
N LEU A 212 15.43 2.56 0.80
CA LEU A 212 14.47 1.49 1.03
C LEU A 212 13.99 1.52 2.49
N GLY A 213 12.71 1.79 2.71
CA GLY A 213 12.08 1.75 4.02
C GLY A 213 11.05 0.63 4.13
N PRO A 214 11.48 -0.64 4.28
CA PRO A 214 10.55 -1.75 4.40
C PRO A 214 9.82 -1.69 5.75
N ALA A 215 8.51 -1.93 5.73
CA ALA A 215 7.64 -1.84 6.91
C ALA A 215 6.54 -2.91 6.89
N HIS A 216 5.67 -2.88 7.90
CA HIS A 216 4.40 -3.63 7.96
C HIS A 216 4.56 -5.14 7.67
N CYS A 217 3.90 -5.65 6.63
CA CYS A 217 3.85 -7.05 6.21
C CYS A 217 5.17 -7.57 5.60
N THR A 218 6.21 -6.74 5.51
CA THR A 218 7.54 -7.22 5.07
C THR A 218 8.11 -8.23 6.07
N GLY A 219 7.90 -8.01 7.37
CA GLY A 219 8.36 -8.94 8.41
C GLY A 219 9.84 -8.80 8.76
N ILE A 220 10.17 -9.05 10.03
CA ILE A 220 11.51 -8.78 10.61
C ILE A 220 12.62 -9.56 9.88
N ALA A 221 12.37 -10.83 9.53
CA ALA A 221 13.36 -11.66 8.84
C ALA A 221 13.71 -11.12 7.45
N ALA A 222 12.70 -10.74 6.64
CA ALA A 222 12.94 -10.17 5.32
C ALA A 222 13.56 -8.76 5.41
N ILE A 223 13.15 -7.95 6.39
CA ILE A 223 13.79 -6.64 6.66
C ILE A 223 15.28 -6.83 6.94
N ALA A 224 15.65 -7.80 7.78
CA ALA A 224 17.06 -8.08 8.07
C ALA A 224 17.82 -8.57 6.82
N ALA A 225 17.21 -9.42 6.00
CA ALA A 225 17.81 -9.88 4.74
C ALA A 225 18.05 -8.72 3.76
N LEU A 226 17.08 -7.82 3.59
CA LEU A 226 17.20 -6.60 2.78
C LEU A 226 18.34 -5.71 3.29
N TRP A 227 18.39 -5.48 4.61
CA TRP A 227 19.42 -4.64 5.23
C TRP A 227 20.84 -5.17 5.03
N ASN A 228 21.01 -6.49 5.12
CA ASN A 228 22.30 -7.14 4.88
C ASN A 228 22.70 -7.11 3.40
N ALA A 229 21.74 -7.26 2.49
CA ALA A 229 22.01 -7.38 1.06
C ALA A 229 22.14 -6.04 0.32
N LEU A 230 21.64 -4.95 0.92
CA LEU A 230 21.60 -3.59 0.37
C LEU A 230 22.20 -2.57 1.37
N PRO A 231 23.49 -2.69 1.70
CA PRO A 231 24.13 -1.87 2.73
C PRO A 231 24.09 -0.38 2.36
N GLY A 232 23.69 0.46 3.31
CA GLY A 232 23.60 1.91 3.14
C GLY A 232 22.36 2.40 2.39
N GLN A 233 21.51 1.50 1.87
CA GLN A 233 20.27 1.86 1.17
C GLN A 233 19.04 1.78 2.07
N CYS A 234 19.05 0.89 3.07
CA CYS A 234 17.91 0.71 3.96
C CYS A 234 17.82 1.79 5.06
N VAL A 235 16.60 2.25 5.32
CA VAL A 235 16.27 3.26 6.34
C VAL A 235 15.10 2.80 7.22
N SER A 236 15.07 3.26 8.48
CA SER A 236 14.05 2.82 9.43
C SER A 236 12.71 3.47 9.11
N CYS A 237 11.70 2.66 8.81
CA CYS A 237 10.34 3.11 8.49
C CYS A 237 9.37 2.73 9.62
N HIS A 238 9.45 3.45 10.73
CA HIS A 238 8.62 3.27 11.93
C HIS A 238 7.57 4.39 12.07
N ALA A 239 6.59 4.21 12.95
CA ALA A 239 5.60 5.25 13.25
C ALA A 239 6.29 6.53 13.75
N GLY A 240 6.02 7.67 13.10
CA GLY A 240 6.66 8.95 13.39
C GLY A 240 7.90 9.27 12.56
N ALA A 241 8.38 8.34 11.73
CA ALA A 241 9.42 8.65 10.76
C ALA A 241 8.94 9.72 9.75
N ARG A 242 9.85 10.64 9.38
CA ARG A 242 9.61 11.71 8.42
C ARG A 242 10.67 11.68 7.33
N PHE A 243 10.22 11.71 6.08
CA PHE A 243 11.07 11.75 4.91
C PHE A 243 10.71 12.96 4.06
N GLU A 244 11.72 13.67 3.56
CA GLU A 244 11.54 14.86 2.74
C GLU A 244 12.23 14.66 1.39
N PHE A 245 11.53 15.08 0.35
CA PHE A 245 11.96 14.99 -1.04
C PHE A 245 11.69 16.33 -1.70
N GLN A 246 12.66 16.80 -2.47
CA GLN A 246 12.48 17.97 -3.31
C GLN A 246 11.76 17.54 -4.60
N CYS A 247 10.62 18.15 -4.87
CA CYS A 247 9.88 18.02 -6.13
C CYS A 247 10.09 19.27 -6.97
N ASP A 248 9.98 19.12 -8.30
CA ASP A 248 10.02 20.24 -9.25
C ASP A 248 8.76 21.12 -9.18
#